data_AF-A0A2W6B4V9-F1
#
_entry.id   AF-A0A2W6B4V9-F1
#
_cell.length_a   1.000
_cell.length_b   1.000
_cell.length_c   1.000
_cell.angle_alpha   90.00
_cell.angle_beta   90.00
_cell.angle_gamma   90.00
#
_symmetry.space_group_name_H-M   'P 1'
#
loop_
_entity.id
_entity.type
_entity.pdbx_description
1 polymer ?
#
loop_
_entity_poly.entity_id
_entity_poly.type
_entity_poly.pdbx_seq_one_letter_code
_entity_poly.pdbx_strand_id
1 'polypeptide(L)'
;MYDLNAFRQRVLQLCREAPATADGQRPTQAVLAHEVGLARAELSRRLGGKSRTSLSCENARAIVLTLARWGALQTQDGALELLRLVDCPPFSAERWQRPPLDQLAPLSPAARAQLGQTTGNLPLQLTSFVGREAELALVSPQLATSRLKLESEASFAHPTRACDG
;
A
#
# COMPACT_ATOMS: atom_id res chain seq x y z
N MET A 1 -1.56 6.40 -1.58
CA MET A 1 -1.81 7.11 -2.86
C MET A 1 -3.23 6.79 -3.25
N TYR A 2 -4.11 7.79 -3.22
CA TYR A 2 -5.52 7.61 -3.50
C TYR A 2 -5.77 7.72 -5.01
N ASP A 3 -5.99 6.58 -5.68
CA ASP A 3 -6.30 6.50 -7.11
C ASP A 3 -7.57 5.67 -7.34
N LEU A 4 -8.68 6.39 -7.34
CA LEU A 4 -10.01 5.83 -7.50
C LEU A 4 -10.28 5.36 -8.94
N ASN A 5 -9.57 5.90 -9.94
CA ASN A 5 -9.70 5.44 -11.32
C ASN A 5 -9.01 4.10 -11.51
N ALA A 6 -7.77 3.98 -11.01
CA ALA A 6 -7.06 2.71 -10.97
C ALA A 6 -7.86 1.63 -10.21
N PHE A 7 -8.44 1.98 -9.05
CA PHE A 7 -9.31 1.09 -8.30
C PHE A 7 -10.49 0.61 -9.13
N ARG A 8 -11.20 1.54 -9.79
CA ARG A 8 -12.35 1.22 -10.65
C ARG A 8 -11.95 0.30 -11.81
N GLN A 9 -10.87 0.61 -12.52
CA GLN A 9 -10.40 -0.21 -13.65
C GLN A 9 -10.09 -1.62 -13.19
N ARG A 10 -9.39 -1.75 -12.05
CA ARG A 10 -9.04 -3.05 -11.48
C ARG A 10 -10.27 -3.87 -11.10
N VAL A 11 -11.25 -3.26 -10.42
CA VAL A 11 -12.52 -3.92 -10.07
C VAL A 11 -13.27 -4.39 -11.32
N LEU A 12 -13.36 -3.56 -12.35
CA LEU A 12 -14.05 -3.92 -13.60
C LEU A 12 -13.33 -5.04 -14.36
N GLN A 13 -12.00 -5.02 -14.38
CA GLN A 13 -11.19 -6.09 -14.95
C GLN A 13 -11.46 -7.41 -14.22
N LEU A 14 -11.42 -7.41 -12.89
CA LEU A 14 -11.69 -8.60 -12.07
C LEU A 14 -13.11 -9.13 -12.30
N CYS A 15 -14.13 -8.26 -12.39
CA CYS A 15 -15.48 -8.70 -12.74
C CYS A 15 -15.56 -9.34 -14.14
N ARG A 16 -14.75 -8.91 -15.10
CA ARG A 16 -14.73 -9.49 -16.45
C ARG A 16 -14.03 -10.85 -16.51
N GLU A 17 -12.98 -11.01 -15.71
CA GLU A 17 -12.14 -12.22 -15.66
C GLU A 17 -12.71 -13.29 -14.71
N ALA A 18 -13.61 -12.90 -13.83
CA ALA A 18 -14.19 -13.79 -12.84
C ALA A 18 -15.05 -14.90 -13.48
N PRO A 19 -15.04 -16.11 -12.89
CA PRO A 19 -15.96 -17.17 -13.28
C PRO A 19 -17.41 -16.76 -12.96
N ALA A 20 -18.37 -17.49 -13.53
CA ALA A 20 -19.76 -17.35 -13.10
C ALA A 20 -19.84 -17.60 -11.58
N THR A 21 -20.66 -16.80 -10.89
CA THR A 21 -20.84 -16.95 -9.44
C THR A 21 -21.47 -18.31 -9.12
N ALA A 22 -21.48 -18.70 -7.85
CA ALA A 22 -22.15 -19.93 -7.40
C ALA A 22 -23.63 -19.98 -7.83
N ASP A 23 -24.29 -18.82 -7.91
CA ASP A 23 -25.68 -18.65 -8.40
C ASP A 23 -25.82 -18.68 -9.94
N GLY A 24 -24.74 -18.98 -10.68
CA GLY A 24 -24.73 -19.00 -12.15
C GLY A 24 -24.78 -17.61 -12.80
N GLN A 25 -24.74 -16.54 -12.00
CA GLN A 25 -24.80 -15.17 -12.50
C GLN A 25 -23.42 -14.67 -12.91
N ARG A 26 -23.34 -13.92 -14.01
CA ARG A 26 -22.08 -13.27 -14.39
C ARG A 26 -21.80 -12.09 -13.44
N PRO A 27 -20.60 -12.02 -12.85
CA PRO A 27 -20.21 -10.89 -12.03
C PRO A 27 -20.19 -9.61 -12.87
N THR A 28 -21.05 -8.66 -12.51
CA THR A 28 -21.13 -7.34 -13.15
C THR A 28 -21.16 -6.25 -12.10
N GLN A 29 -20.90 -5.00 -12.50
CA GLN A 29 -20.98 -3.85 -11.58
C GLN A 29 -22.37 -3.71 -10.92
N ALA A 30 -23.44 -4.12 -11.60
CA ALA A 30 -24.80 -4.07 -11.05
C ALA A 30 -24.97 -5.07 -9.89
N VAL A 31 -24.48 -6.30 -10.09
CA VAL A 31 -24.50 -7.36 -9.07
C VAL A 31 -23.56 -6.99 -7.92
N LEU A 32 -22.41 -6.38 -8.22
CA LEU A 32 -21.47 -5.92 -7.21
C LEU A 32 -22.10 -4.84 -6.32
N ALA A 33 -22.83 -3.90 -6.93
CA ALA A 33 -23.55 -2.88 -6.18
C ALA A 33 -24.60 -3.50 -5.25
N HIS A 34 -25.36 -4.48 -5.75
CA HIS A 34 -26.35 -5.21 -4.96
C HIS A 34 -25.72 -5.91 -3.75
N GLU A 35 -24.64 -6.68 -3.95
CA GLU A 35 -23.93 -7.39 -2.88
C GLU A 35 -23.31 -6.47 -1.82
N VAL A 36 -22.88 -5.28 -2.22
CA VAL A 36 -22.29 -4.26 -1.33
C VAL A 36 -23.38 -3.39 -0.68
N GLY A 37 -24.66 -3.63 -0.98
CA GLY A 37 -25.79 -2.87 -0.42
C GLY A 37 -25.93 -1.45 -0.97
N LEU A 38 -25.41 -1.19 -2.17
CA LEU A 38 -25.47 0.12 -2.83
C LEU A 38 -26.33 0.06 -4.10
N ALA A 39 -27.00 1.17 -4.39
CA ALA A 39 -27.61 1.35 -5.71
C ALA A 39 -26.51 1.38 -6.79
N ARG A 40 -26.74 0.74 -7.95
CA ARG A 40 -25.78 0.72 -9.08
C ARG A 40 -25.30 2.13 -9.47
N ALA A 41 -26.22 3.08 -9.56
CA ALA A 41 -25.91 4.48 -9.87
C ALA A 41 -25.03 5.12 -8.79
N GLU A 42 -25.27 4.78 -7.52
CA GLU A 42 -24.48 5.28 -6.40
C GLU A 42 -23.06 4.72 -6.40
N LEU A 43 -22.91 3.40 -6.59
CA LEU A 43 -21.60 2.77 -6.73
C LEU A 43 -20.84 3.37 -7.92
N SER A 44 -21.49 3.54 -9.07
CA SER A 44 -20.88 4.15 -10.26
C SER A 44 -20.44 5.60 -10.03
N ARG A 45 -21.26 6.42 -9.33
CA ARG A 45 -20.88 7.78 -8.96
C ARG A 45 -19.70 7.80 -8.00
N ARG A 46 -19.68 6.94 -6.98
CA ARG A 46 -18.57 6.83 -6.02
C ARG A 46 -17.29 6.38 -6.69
N LEU A 47 -17.33 5.34 -7.52
CA LEU A 47 -16.21 4.84 -8.33
C LEU A 47 -15.78 5.79 -9.45
N GLY A 48 -16.64 6.74 -9.83
CA GLY A 48 -16.33 7.76 -10.82
C GLY A 48 -15.81 9.07 -10.22
N GLY A 49 -15.72 9.18 -8.89
CA GLY A 49 -15.38 10.44 -8.20
C GLY A 49 -16.44 11.54 -8.38
N LYS A 50 -17.62 11.20 -8.89
CA LYS A 50 -18.73 12.13 -9.17
C LYS A 50 -19.72 12.23 -8.01
N SER A 51 -19.59 11.38 -6.99
CA SER A 51 -20.40 11.46 -5.78
C SER A 51 -19.84 12.51 -4.83
N ARG A 52 -20.71 13.18 -4.07
CA ARG A 52 -20.31 14.03 -2.94
C ARG A 52 -19.76 13.20 -1.77
N THR A 53 -20.05 11.89 -1.77
CA THR A 53 -19.56 10.94 -0.77
C THR A 53 -18.41 10.14 -1.35
N SER A 54 -17.25 10.18 -0.69
CA SER A 54 -16.10 9.34 -1.05
C SER A 54 -16.43 7.84 -0.86
N LEU A 55 -15.69 6.98 -1.57
CA LEU A 55 -15.77 5.55 -1.32
C LEU A 55 -15.21 5.27 0.08
N SER A 56 -16.07 4.81 1.00
CA SER A 56 -15.65 4.48 2.36
C SER A 56 -14.81 3.20 2.37
N CYS A 57 -13.95 3.05 3.39
CA CYS A 57 -13.19 1.82 3.56
C CYS A 57 -14.07 0.60 3.85
N GLU A 58 -15.23 0.79 4.45
CA GLU A 58 -16.21 -0.28 4.61
C GLU A 58 -16.70 -0.78 3.25
N ASN A 59 -17.07 0.13 2.34
CA ASN A 59 -17.49 -0.23 0.99
C ASN A 59 -16.36 -0.86 0.19
N ALA A 60 -15.13 -0.33 0.29
CA ALA A 60 -13.97 -0.90 -0.38
C ALA A 60 -13.70 -2.33 0.10
N ARG A 61 -13.74 -2.58 1.41
CA ARG A 61 -13.59 -3.92 2.00
C ARG A 61 -14.71 -4.85 1.56
N ALA A 62 -15.95 -4.39 1.52
CA ALA A 62 -17.09 -5.16 1.03
C ALA A 62 -16.88 -5.56 -0.44
N ILE A 63 -16.44 -4.63 -1.30
CA ILE A 63 -16.10 -4.93 -2.70
C ILE A 63 -15.03 -6.02 -2.78
N VAL A 64 -13.93 -5.89 -2.03
CA VAL A 64 -12.84 -6.89 -2.02
C VAL A 64 -13.35 -8.26 -1.56
N LEU A 65 -14.18 -8.32 -0.52
CA LEU A 65 -14.79 -9.56 -0.04
C LEU A 65 -15.70 -10.20 -1.08
N THR A 66 -16.53 -9.40 -1.76
CA THR A 66 -17.41 -9.90 -2.83
C THR A 66 -16.60 -10.44 -4.01
N LEU A 67 -15.53 -9.75 -4.42
CA LEU A 67 -14.63 -10.22 -5.48
C LEU A 67 -13.91 -11.52 -5.10
N ALA A 68 -13.45 -11.65 -3.86
CA ALA A 68 -12.87 -12.90 -3.35
C ALA A 68 -13.91 -14.03 -3.32
N ARG A 69 -15.15 -13.76 -2.90
CA ARG A 69 -16.24 -14.74 -2.91
C ARG A 69 -16.55 -15.25 -4.31
N TRP A 70 -16.49 -14.38 -5.32
CA TRP A 70 -16.70 -14.77 -6.71
C TRP A 70 -15.52 -15.50 -7.36
N GLY A 71 -14.40 -15.68 -6.64
CA GLY A 71 -13.17 -16.21 -7.22
C GLY A 71 -12.52 -15.28 -8.26
N ALA A 72 -12.99 -14.03 -8.34
CA ALA A 72 -12.41 -12.98 -9.17
C ALA A 72 -11.01 -12.60 -8.66
N LEU A 73 -10.87 -12.63 -7.33
CA LEU A 73 -9.64 -12.34 -6.62
C LEU A 73 -9.09 -13.63 -6.04
N GLN A 74 -7.85 -13.97 -6.39
CA GLN A 74 -7.22 -15.24 -6.02
C GLN A 74 -6.01 -15.09 -5.10
N THR A 75 -5.51 -13.87 -4.91
CA THR A 75 -4.29 -13.61 -4.13
C THR A 75 -4.52 -12.55 -3.06
N GLN A 76 -3.85 -12.71 -1.91
CA GLN A 76 -3.86 -11.69 -0.85
C GLN A 76 -3.20 -10.38 -1.31
N ASP A 77 -2.22 -10.46 -2.20
CA ASP A 77 -1.53 -9.30 -2.78
C ASP A 77 -2.52 -8.41 -3.57
N GLY A 78 -3.35 -9.01 -4.42
CA GLY A 78 -4.35 -8.25 -5.17
C GLY A 78 -5.40 -7.58 -4.27
N ALA A 79 -5.79 -8.23 -3.16
CA ALA A 79 -6.67 -7.62 -2.16
C ALA A 79 -6.03 -6.38 -1.51
N LEU A 80 -4.74 -6.44 -1.22
CA LEU A 80 -3.99 -5.35 -0.61
C LEU A 80 -3.71 -4.22 -1.59
N GLU A 81 -3.41 -4.54 -2.85
CA GLU A 81 -3.32 -3.57 -3.94
C GLU A 81 -4.60 -2.73 -4.04
N LEU A 82 -5.76 -3.40 -4.09
CA LEU A 82 -7.07 -2.73 -4.14
C LEU A 82 -7.29 -1.81 -2.94
N LEU A 83 -6.97 -2.26 -1.72
CA LEU A 83 -7.13 -1.44 -0.52
C LEU A 83 -6.17 -0.25 -0.50
N ARG A 84 -4.93 -0.42 -0.98
CA ARG A 84 -3.93 0.65 -1.08
C ARG A 84 -4.35 1.76 -2.04
N LEU A 85 -5.02 1.42 -3.16
CA LEU A 85 -5.51 2.40 -4.13
C LEU A 85 -6.56 3.35 -3.56
N VAL A 86 -7.26 2.95 -2.50
CA VAL A 86 -8.27 3.79 -1.82
C VAL A 86 -7.83 4.22 -0.43
N ASP A 87 -6.54 4.08 -0.11
CA ASP A 87 -5.91 4.44 1.16
C ASP A 87 -6.59 3.79 2.38
N CYS A 88 -7.06 2.55 2.21
CA CYS A 88 -7.75 1.80 3.26
C CYS A 88 -6.82 0.83 3.98
N PRO A 89 -6.92 0.74 5.31
CA PRO A 89 -6.08 -0.17 6.07
C PRO A 89 -6.40 -1.63 5.71
N PRO A 90 -5.38 -2.51 5.70
CA PRO A 90 -5.53 -3.92 5.38
C PRO A 90 -6.48 -4.62 6.35
N PHE A 91 -6.93 -5.83 5.98
CA PHE A 91 -7.71 -6.68 6.88
C PHE A 91 -6.85 -7.13 8.08
N SER A 92 -7.49 -7.33 9.23
CA SER A 92 -6.83 -7.91 10.41
C SER A 92 -6.42 -9.36 10.16
N ALA A 93 -5.43 -9.85 10.92
CA ALA A 93 -4.95 -11.23 10.81
C ALA A 93 -6.08 -12.26 10.97
N GLU A 94 -6.98 -12.04 11.94
CA GLU A 94 -8.16 -12.88 12.14
C GLU A 94 -9.10 -12.86 10.92
N ARG A 95 -9.23 -11.71 10.26
CA ARG A 95 -10.13 -11.59 9.11
C ARG A 95 -9.58 -12.32 7.89
N TRP A 96 -8.26 -12.38 7.73
CA TRP A 96 -7.60 -13.19 6.69
C TRP A 96 -7.84 -14.69 6.84
N GLN A 97 -8.02 -15.19 8.07
CA GLN A 97 -8.31 -16.60 8.37
C GLN A 97 -9.80 -16.96 8.25
N ARG A 98 -10.63 -16.03 7.76
CA ARG A 98 -12.08 -16.25 7.60
C ARG A 98 -12.45 -16.26 6.12
N PRO A 99 -13.41 -17.10 5.71
CA PRO A 99 -13.92 -17.05 4.35
C PRO A 99 -14.50 -15.66 4.02
N PRO A 100 -14.41 -15.20 2.75
CA PRO A 100 -13.72 -15.83 1.62
C PRO A 100 -12.21 -15.54 1.55
N LEU A 101 -11.63 -14.76 2.47
CA LEU A 101 -10.22 -14.34 2.40
C LEU A 101 -9.23 -15.47 2.68
N ASP A 102 -9.62 -16.47 3.47
CA ASP A 102 -8.81 -17.65 3.78
C ASP A 102 -8.47 -18.48 2.54
N GLN A 103 -9.28 -18.37 1.49
CA GLN A 103 -9.10 -19.09 0.22
C GLN A 103 -8.11 -18.38 -0.72
N LEU A 104 -7.66 -17.17 -0.38
CA LEU A 104 -6.72 -16.42 -1.19
C LEU A 104 -5.31 -16.96 -1.01
N ALA A 105 -4.58 -17.10 -2.12
CA ALA A 105 -3.18 -17.50 -2.08
C ALA A 105 -2.38 -16.52 -1.19
N PRO A 106 -1.62 -17.05 -0.21
CA PRO A 106 -0.93 -16.24 0.77
C PRO A 106 0.12 -15.35 0.09
N LEU A 107 0.36 -14.18 0.68
CA LEU A 107 1.43 -13.29 0.25
C LEU A 107 2.77 -14.02 0.23
N SER A 108 3.55 -13.79 -0.82
CA SER A 108 4.95 -14.19 -0.82
C SER A 108 5.70 -13.51 0.36
N PRO A 109 6.74 -14.15 0.92
CA PRO A 109 7.51 -13.56 2.01
C PRO A 109 8.11 -12.19 1.63
N ALA A 110 8.47 -11.99 0.35
CA ALA A 110 8.94 -10.71 -0.16
C ALA A 110 7.85 -9.63 -0.12
N ALA A 111 6.60 -9.95 -0.48
CA ALA A 111 5.47 -9.02 -0.40
C ALA A 111 5.07 -8.71 1.06
N ARG A 112 5.14 -9.71 1.96
CA ARG A 112 4.94 -9.50 3.41
C ARG A 112 5.98 -8.56 4.00
N ALA A 113 7.24 -8.68 3.61
CA ALA A 113 8.30 -7.78 4.05
C ALA A 113 8.03 -6.33 3.61
N GLN A 114 7.45 -6.10 2.42
CA GLN A 114 7.07 -4.75 1.96
C GLN A 114 5.87 -4.17 2.73
N LEU A 115 4.95 -5.00 3.23
CA LEU A 115 3.83 -4.57 4.08
C LEU A 115 4.25 -4.29 5.52
N GLY A 116 5.20 -5.06 6.06
CA GLY A 116 5.75 -4.84 7.41
C GLY A 116 6.65 -3.61 7.53
N GLN A 117 7.12 -3.05 6.42
CA GLN A 117 8.02 -1.88 6.39
C GLN A 117 7.34 -0.55 6.74
N THR A 118 6.00 -0.48 6.79
CA THR A 118 5.29 0.77 7.14
C THR A 118 5.04 0.96 8.64
N THR A 119 5.48 0.05 9.51
CA THR A 119 5.25 0.16 10.98
C THR A 119 6.46 -0.19 11.85
N GLY A 120 7.68 -0.15 11.33
CA GLY A 120 8.89 -0.39 12.12
C GLY A 120 9.98 0.63 11.84
N ASN A 121 10.33 1.44 12.83
CA ASN A 121 11.54 2.28 12.85
C ASN A 121 12.82 1.43 12.96
N LEU A 122 13.05 0.49 12.05
CA LEU A 122 14.36 -0.17 11.90
C LEU A 122 14.72 -0.34 10.43
N PRO A 123 15.98 -0.04 10.06
CA PRO A 123 16.41 -0.01 8.68
C PRO A 123 16.43 -1.42 8.09
N LEU A 124 15.86 -1.51 6.88
CA LEU A 124 16.33 -2.32 5.74
C LEU A 124 17.16 -3.55 6.13
N GLN A 125 16.53 -4.73 6.10
CA GLN A 125 17.25 -5.99 5.98
C GLN A 125 18.10 -5.92 4.70
N LEU A 126 19.40 -5.75 4.92
CA LEU A 126 20.47 -5.72 3.94
C LEU A 126 20.27 -6.87 2.95
N THR A 127 20.19 -6.51 1.66
CA THR A 127 20.36 -7.47 0.57
C THR A 127 21.67 -8.22 0.79
N SER A 128 21.63 -9.55 0.76
CA SER A 128 22.85 -10.36 0.69
C SER A 128 23.69 -9.88 -0.50
N PHE A 129 24.86 -9.30 -0.23
CA PHE A 129 25.77 -8.67 -1.19
C PHE A 129 26.69 -9.69 -1.87
N VAL A 130 26.18 -10.86 -2.28
CA VAL A 130 26.97 -11.77 -3.10
C VAL A 130 26.93 -11.27 -4.56
N GLY A 131 28.04 -10.71 -5.03
CA GLY A 131 28.25 -10.40 -6.46
C GLY A 131 28.25 -8.91 -6.87
N ARG A 132 28.18 -7.95 -5.94
CA ARG A 132 28.23 -6.49 -6.25
C ARG A 132 29.54 -5.79 -5.80
N GLU A 133 30.59 -6.55 -5.51
CA GLU A 133 31.87 -6.00 -5.04
C GLU A 133 32.56 -5.11 -6.10
N ALA A 134 32.37 -5.44 -7.38
CA ALA A 134 32.95 -4.66 -8.49
C ALA A 134 32.33 -3.26 -8.65
N GLU A 135 31.05 -3.08 -8.31
CA GLU A 135 30.39 -1.77 -8.34
C GLU A 135 30.79 -0.89 -7.16
N LEU A 136 31.02 -1.46 -5.98
CA LEU A 136 31.51 -0.74 -4.78
C LEU A 136 32.92 -0.17 -4.96
N ALA A 137 33.77 -0.84 -5.74
CA ALA A 137 35.10 -0.35 -6.07
C ALA A 137 35.09 0.93 -6.92
N LEU A 138 34.04 1.13 -7.74
CA LEU A 138 33.87 2.32 -8.58
C LEU A 138 33.37 3.55 -7.82
N VAL A 139 32.60 3.36 -6.73
CA VAL A 139 31.99 4.47 -5.97
C VAL A 139 32.90 4.96 -4.83
N SER A 140 33.80 4.12 -4.34
CA SER A 140 34.75 4.45 -3.25
C SER A 140 35.62 5.70 -3.48
N PRO A 141 36.21 5.94 -4.67
CA PRO A 141 37.04 7.13 -4.88
C PRO A 141 36.24 8.44 -4.91
N GLN A 142 34.91 8.41 -5.05
CA GLN A 142 34.08 9.63 -5.10
C GLN A 142 33.67 10.16 -3.72
N LEU A 143 33.74 9.33 -2.67
CA LEU A 143 33.43 9.73 -1.29
C LEU A 143 34.64 10.34 -0.57
N ALA A 144 35.87 10.09 -1.04
CA ALA A 144 37.09 10.68 -0.48
C ALA A 144 37.25 12.19 -0.80
N THR A 145 36.55 12.69 -1.83
CA THR A 145 36.67 14.08 -2.28
C THR A 145 35.64 15.02 -1.64
N SER A 146 34.61 14.49 -0.99
CA SER A 146 33.61 15.29 -0.27
C SER A 146 34.10 15.55 1.16
N ARG A 147 35.06 16.47 1.25
CA ARG A 147 35.61 17.02 2.49
C ARG A 147 34.51 17.77 3.25
N LEU A 148 33.73 17.06 4.07
CA LEU A 148 32.86 17.67 5.07
C LEU A 148 33.74 18.40 6.08
N LYS A 149 33.81 19.73 5.96
CA LYS A 149 34.37 20.61 6.97
C LYS A 149 33.60 20.40 8.27
N LEU A 150 34.26 19.88 9.29
CA LEU A 150 33.88 20.13 10.68
C LEU A 150 34.18 21.59 10.96
N GLU A 151 33.21 22.49 10.72
CA GLU A 151 33.26 23.84 11.28
C GLU A 151 32.85 23.75 12.75
N SER A 152 33.85 23.50 13.60
CA SER A 152 33.81 23.98 14.98
C SER A 152 34.16 25.46 14.96
N GLU A 153 33.32 26.27 15.59
CA GLU A 153 33.64 27.49 16.36
C GLU A 153 32.65 28.65 16.11
N ALA A 154 31.85 28.97 17.13
CA ALA A 154 31.33 30.32 17.40
C ALA A 154 30.92 30.35 18.88
N SER A 155 31.79 30.81 19.78
CA SER A 155 32.04 32.23 20.06
C SER A 155 30.82 32.87 20.72
N PHE A 156 30.83 32.91 22.05
CA PHE A 156 30.06 33.88 22.82
C PHE A 156 31.04 34.76 23.58
N ALA A 157 31.20 35.97 23.06
CA ALA A 157 32.11 36.98 23.59
C ALA A 157 31.56 37.63 24.88
N HIS A 158 32.53 37.93 25.73
CA HIS A 158 32.59 38.81 26.90
C HIS A 158 31.69 40.07 26.88
N PRO A 159 31.52 40.71 28.05
CA PRO A 159 32.28 41.95 28.24
C PRO A 159 33.02 42.08 29.58
N THR A 160 33.88 43.10 29.59
CA THR A 160 35.06 43.42 30.40
C THR A 160 34.77 44.31 31.61
N ARG A 161 35.65 44.26 32.65
CA ARG A 161 36.16 45.34 33.56
C ARG A 161 36.25 44.83 35.01
N ALA A 162 37.23 45.18 35.86
CA ALA A 162 38.48 45.92 35.74
C ALA A 162 39.25 45.81 37.07
N CYS A 163 40.57 46.06 36.99
CA CYS A 163 41.47 46.64 38.01
C CYS A 163 41.94 45.80 39.22
N ASP A 164 43.20 45.41 39.08
CA ASP A 164 44.28 45.22 40.07
C ASP A 164 44.39 46.37 41.10
N GLY A 165 44.85 46.01 42.31
CA GLY A 165 45.16 46.89 43.44
C GLY A 165 45.35 46.12 44.73
#